data_AF-A0A0F0H7G2-F1
#
_entry.id   AF-A0A0F0H7G2-F1
#
_cell.length_a   1.000
_cell.length_b   1.000
_cell.length_c   1.000
_cell.angle_alpha   90.00
_cell.angle_beta   90.00
_cell.angle_gamma   90.00
#
_symmetry.space_group_name_H-M   'P 1'
#
loop_
_entity.id
_entity.type
_entity.pdbx_description
1 polymer ?
#
loop_
_entity_poly.entity_id
_entity_poly.type
_entity_poly.pdbx_seq_one_letter_code
_entity_poly.pdbx_strand_id
1 'polypeptide(L)'
;MSDTVIAWLRTVVPGAWAALITGLVSIGAPAYLTDALGNATNLVVLPIVLGVVYPLLRKIEASLPDWLTRILLGSTQPPTYLGKHETP
;
A
#
# COMPACT_ATOMS: atom_id res chain seq x y z
N MET A 1 17.08 -12.77 9.89
CA MET A 1 16.45 -12.54 8.57
C MET A 1 17.58 -12.15 7.63
N SER A 2 17.78 -12.83 6.50
CA SER A 2 18.95 -12.58 5.64
C SER A 2 18.78 -11.32 4.80
N ASP A 3 19.88 -10.64 4.48
CA ASP A 3 19.87 -9.42 3.66
C ASP A 3 19.25 -9.64 2.28
N THR A 4 19.42 -10.84 1.73
CA THR A 4 18.80 -11.26 0.46
C THR A 4 17.27 -11.25 0.54
N VAL A 5 16.69 -11.73 1.64
CA VAL A 5 15.23 -11.74 1.84
C VAL A 5 14.71 -10.31 1.96
N ILE A 6 15.43 -9.44 2.69
CA ILE A 6 15.04 -8.03 2.84
C ILE A 6 15.10 -7.30 1.49
N ALA A 7 16.15 -7.54 0.70
CA ALA A 7 16.31 -6.96 -0.63
C ALA A 7 15.17 -7.39 -1.56
N TRP A 8 14.82 -8.68 -1.56
CA TRP A 8 13.72 -9.20 -2.36
C TRP A 8 12.36 -8.66 -1.91
N LEU A 9 12.14 -8.54 -0.60
CA LEU A 9 10.90 -7.99 -0.06
C LEU A 9 10.68 -6.53 -0.50
N ARG A 10 11.75 -5.72 -0.46
CA ARG A 10 11.72 -4.31 -0.87
C ARG A 10 11.49 -4.09 -2.37
N THR A 11 11.63 -5.10 -3.21
CA THR A 11 11.37 -5.00 -4.65
C THR A 11 10.02 -5.60 -5.04
N VAL A 12 9.70 -6.77 -4.49
CA VAL A 12 8.48 -7.50 -4.85
C VAL A 12 7.24 -6.88 -4.23
N VAL A 13 7.29 -6.43 -2.97
CA VAL A 13 6.12 -5.85 -2.30
C VAL A 13 5.65 -4.58 -3.05
N PRO A 14 6.52 -3.59 -3.37
CA PRO A 14 6.10 -2.44 -4.18
C PRO A 14 5.57 -2.83 -5.56
N GLY A 15 6.19 -3.80 -6.23
CA GLY A 15 5.73 -4.29 -7.53
C GLY A 15 4.34 -4.94 -7.48
N ALA A 16 4.08 -5.75 -6.47
CA ALA A 16 2.78 -6.38 -6.25
C ALA A 16 1.69 -5.34 -5.99
N TRP A 17 1.99 -4.29 -5.22
CA TRP A 17 1.08 -3.16 -5.01
C TRP A 17 0.77 -2.41 -6.30
N ALA A 18 1.79 -2.09 -7.10
CA ALA A 18 1.60 -1.41 -8.36
C ALA A 18 0.74 -2.23 -9.33
N ALA A 19 0.97 -3.54 -9.41
CA ALA A 19 0.17 -4.45 -10.23
C ALA A 19 -1.28 -4.53 -9.74
N LEU A 20 -1.50 -4.62 -8.43
CA LEU A 20 -2.83 -4.65 -7.82
C LEU A 20 -3.62 -3.36 -8.13
N ILE A 21 -3.01 -2.20 -7.91
CA ILE A 21 -3.67 -0.91 -8.19
C ILE A 21 -3.94 -0.77 -9.68
N THR A 22 -2.98 -1.11 -10.53
CA THR A 22 -3.16 -1.08 -11.99
C THR A 22 -4.29 -2.01 -12.43
N GLY A 23 -4.36 -3.22 -11.88
CA GLY A 23 -5.45 -4.17 -12.15
C GLY A 23 -6.81 -3.61 -11.73
N LEU A 24 -6.90 -3.01 -10.54
CA LEU A 24 -8.14 -2.38 -10.07
C LEU A 24 -8.58 -1.20 -10.94
N VAL A 25 -7.63 -0.36 -11.37
CA VAL A 25 -7.90 0.73 -12.31
C VAL A 25 -8.34 0.18 -13.67
N SER A 26 -7.74 -0.94 -14.12
CA SER A 26 -8.03 -1.57 -15.41
C SER A 26 -9.41 -2.24 -15.46
N ILE A 27 -9.98 -2.63 -14.31
CA ILE A 27 -11.39 -3.10 -14.22
C ILE A 27 -12.35 -1.96 -14.61
N GLY A 28 -11.88 -0.71 -14.62
CA GLY A 28 -12.57 0.42 -15.21
C GLY A 28 -13.55 1.11 -14.26
N ALA A 29 -13.72 2.42 -14.46
CA ALA A 29 -14.87 3.13 -13.91
C ALA A 29 -16.14 2.66 -14.66
N PRO A 30 -17.28 2.54 -13.96
CA PRO A 30 -18.56 2.33 -14.62
C PRO A 30 -18.78 3.29 -15.79
N ALA A 31 -19.37 2.82 -16.89
CA ALA A 31 -19.53 3.61 -18.12
C ALA A 31 -20.20 4.98 -17.90
N TYR A 32 -21.09 5.09 -16.90
CA TYR A 32 -21.75 6.35 -16.54
C TYR A 32 -20.79 7.42 -15.96
N LEU A 33 -19.67 7.00 -15.35
CA LEU A 33 -18.63 7.90 -14.86
C LEU A 33 -17.67 8.31 -15.99
N THR A 34 -17.34 7.38 -16.88
CA THR A 34 -16.42 7.66 -17.99
C THR A 34 -17.03 8.60 -19.03
N ASP A 35 -18.34 8.47 -19.31
CA ASP A 35 -19.07 9.38 -20.21
C ASP A 35 -19.22 10.80 -19.64
N ALA A 36 -19.44 10.92 -18.33
CA ALA A 36 -19.65 12.22 -17.69
C ALA A 36 -18.33 12.99 -17.45
N LEU A 37 -17.21 12.29 -17.23
CA LEU A 37 -15.93 12.92 -16.88
C LEU A 37 -14.92 12.99 -18.02
N GLY A 38 -15.07 12.21 -19.10
CA GLY A 38 -14.13 12.22 -20.23
C GLY A 38 -12.68 12.04 -19.77
N ASN A 39 -11.78 12.95 -20.16
CA ASN A 39 -10.35 12.90 -19.77
C ASN A 39 -10.09 13.10 -18.26
N ALA A 40 -11.05 13.64 -17.50
CA ALA A 40 -10.91 13.80 -16.05
C ALA A 40 -11.17 12.49 -15.28
N THR A 41 -11.62 11.44 -15.97
CA THR A 41 -11.86 10.11 -15.38
C THR A 41 -10.65 9.60 -14.61
N ASN A 42 -9.44 9.72 -15.16
CA ASN A 42 -8.23 9.24 -14.48
C ASN A 42 -7.91 9.99 -13.18
N LEU A 43 -8.31 11.26 -13.07
CA LEU A 43 -8.13 12.07 -11.86
C LEU A 43 -9.08 11.65 -10.73
N VAL A 44 -10.20 11.02 -11.06
CA VAL A 44 -11.24 10.63 -10.10
C VAL A 44 -11.20 9.14 -9.79
N VAL A 45 -10.88 8.29 -10.78
CA VAL A 45 -10.76 6.84 -10.60
C VAL A 45 -9.66 6.50 -9.62
N LEU A 46 -8.49 7.13 -9.71
CA LEU A 46 -7.37 6.85 -8.81
C LEU A 46 -7.71 7.09 -7.32
N PRO A 47 -8.21 8.27 -6.90
CA PRO A 47 -8.58 8.49 -5.51
C PRO A 47 -9.76 7.62 -5.05
N ILE A 48 -10.70 7.25 -5.94
CA ILE A 48 -11.75 6.27 -5.60
C ILE A 48 -11.13 4.89 -5.35
N VAL A 49 -10.26 4.41 -6.23
CA VAL A 49 -9.57 3.12 -6.07
C VAL A 49 -8.79 3.13 -4.76
N LEU A 50 -8.03 4.19 -4.46
CA LEU A 50 -7.34 4.32 -3.18
C LEU A 50 -8.31 4.36 -1.99
N GLY A 51 -9.42 5.08 -2.12
CA GLY A 51 -10.49 5.17 -1.12
C GLY A 51 -11.22 3.86 -0.86
N VAL A 52 -11.20 2.91 -1.81
CA VAL A 52 -11.74 1.55 -1.64
C VAL A 52 -10.66 0.58 -1.13
N VAL A 53 -9.45 0.65 -1.68
CA VAL A 53 -8.32 -0.22 -1.30
C VAL A 53 -7.99 -0.01 0.17
N TYR A 54 -7.84 1.22 0.63
CA TYR A 54 -7.47 1.53 2.01
C TYR A 54 -8.38 0.89 3.07
N PRO A 55 -9.72 1.07 3.05
CA PRO A 55 -10.59 0.43 4.04
C PRO A 55 -10.63 -1.10 3.90
N LEU A 56 -10.46 -1.63 2.69
CA LEU A 56 -10.33 -3.09 2.49
C LEU A 56 -9.10 -3.63 3.20
N LEU A 57 -7.95 -2.96 3.01
CA LEU A 57 -6.70 -3.31 3.67
C LEU A 57 -6.81 -3.18 5.18
N ARG A 58 -7.47 -2.14 5.67
CA ARG A 58 -7.69 -1.97 7.10
C ARG A 58 -8.54 -3.08 7.71
N LYS A 59 -9.53 -3.59 6.97
CA LYS A 59 -10.32 -4.77 7.39
C LYS A 59 -9.49 -6.05 7.38
N ILE A 60 -8.67 -6.23 6.35
CA ILE A 60 -7.79 -7.40 6.22
C ILE A 60 -6.72 -7.38 7.32
N GLU A 61 -6.15 -6.22 7.64
CA GLU A 61 -5.16 -6.04 8.71
C GLU A 61 -5.64 -6.61 10.05
N ALA A 62 -6.93 -6.43 10.38
CA ALA A 62 -7.53 -6.99 11.60
C ALA A 62 -7.55 -8.53 11.65
N SER A 63 -7.40 -9.20 10.50
CA SER A 63 -7.38 -10.66 10.38
C SER A 63 -5.99 -11.23 10.08
N LEU A 64 -4.98 -10.39 9.86
CA LEU A 64 -3.63 -10.82 9.54
C LEU A 64 -2.73 -10.84 10.79
N PRO A 65 -1.79 -11.79 10.88
CA PRO A 65 -0.81 -11.78 11.95
C PRO A 65 0.21 -10.63 11.79
N ASP A 66 0.70 -10.10 12.91
CA ASP A 66 1.58 -8.91 12.98
C ASP A 66 2.83 -8.97 12.10
N TRP A 67 3.38 -10.17 11.87
CA TRP A 67 4.56 -10.33 11.02
C TRP A 67 4.23 -10.06 9.54
N LEU A 68 3.02 -10.40 9.11
CA LEU A 68 2.58 -10.25 7.73
C LEU A 68 2.14 -8.82 7.44
N THR A 69 1.48 -8.16 8.40
CA THR A 69 1.15 -6.73 8.29
C THR A 69 2.42 -5.89 8.19
N ARG A 70 3.45 -6.17 8.99
CA ARG A 70 4.77 -5.50 8.90
C ARG A 70 5.45 -5.68 7.54
N ILE A 71 5.27 -6.82 6.88
CA ILE A 71 5.84 -7.09 5.56
C ILE A 71 5.07 -6.34 4.46
N LEU A 72 3.73 -6.40 4.49
CA LEU A 72 2.88 -5.89 3.40
C LEU A 72 2.60 -4.39 3.50
N LEU A 73 2.39 -3.89 4.71
CA LEU A 73 1.98 -2.51 5.02
C LEU A 73 3.14 -1.69 5.61
N GLY A 74 4.27 -2.34 5.91
CA GLY A 74 5.39 -1.73 6.61
C GLY A 74 5.18 -1.68 8.12
N SER A 75 6.25 -1.38 8.84
CA SER A 75 6.19 -1.11 10.28
C SER A 75 5.91 0.37 10.50
N THR A 76 4.78 0.71 11.12
CA THR A 76 4.47 2.06 11.62
C THR A 76 5.02 2.31 13.03
N GLN A 77 5.70 1.31 13.62
CA GLN A 77 6.24 1.43 14.97
C GLN A 77 7.31 2.54 15.00
N PRO A 78 7.15 3.58 15.83
CA PRO A 78 8.09 4.68 15.89
C PRO A 78 9.47 4.17 16.35
N PRO A 79 10.57 4.62 15.72
CA PRO A 79 11.91 4.21 16.11
C PRO A 79 12.23 4.71 17.53
N THR A 80 12.66 3.80 18.42
CA THR A 80 13.20 4.18 19.73
C THR A 80 14.67 4.53 19.56
N TYR A 81 14.98 5.82 19.53
CA TYR A 81 16.35 6.28 19.67
C TYR A 81 16.72 6.24 21.14
N LEU A 82 17.48 5.22 21.55
CA LEU A 82 18.18 5.27 22.82
C LEU A 82 19.16 6.44 22.75
N GLY A 83 18.92 7.47 23.56
CA GLY A 83 19.79 8.64 23.66
C GLY A 83 21.22 8.18 23.86
N LYS A 84 22.10 8.60 22.95
CA LYS A 84 23.54 8.40 23.06
C LYS A 84 23.95 8.88 24.45
N HIS A 85 24.42 7.98 25.31
CA HIS A 85 25.04 8.38 26.58
C HIS A 85 26.20 9.32 26.22
N GLU A 86 26.07 10.59 26.63
CA GLU A 86 27.19 11.52 26.64
C GLU A 86 28.20 10.96 27.65
N THR A 87 29.28 10.37 27.11
CA THR A 87 30.43 9.96 27.91
C THR A 87 31.07 11.20 28.56
N PRO A 88 31.43 11.13 29.85
CA PRO A 88 31.93 12.26 30.63
C PRO A 88 33.31 12.76 30.17
#